data_AF-A0A2N2B0F2-F1
#
_entry.id   AF-A0A2N2B0F2-F1
#
_cell.length_a   1.000
_cell.length_b   1.000
_cell.length_c   1.000
_cell.angle_alpha   90.00
_cell.angle_beta   90.00
_cell.angle_gamma   90.00
#
_symmetry.space_group_name_H-M   'P 1'
#
loop_
_entity.id
_entity.type
_entity.pdbx_description
1 polymer ?
#
loop_
_entity_poly.entity_id
_entity_poly.type
_entity_poly.pdbx_seq_one_letter_code
_entity_poly.pdbx_strand_id
1 'polypeptide(L)'
;MYIQHNSKEFVFMNNEYQQMLNNARRGKYILGAFNVFNHISAKAVVKAAEELDSPVIIEMSTSVVKKLGIRNAISLLNTVKEEAKIPIIIHLDHCVDLDIALECIDNGWSSIMFDGSGLSLEENIKRTKQIVAHAKKYNVHVEGEVGDIKGTEDDIHSDVSLLANFEDTMHFIEQTGVNTIAPAIGTAHGQYNGIPHINYELIERLANESSCPVVIHGGTGLSKEAYERFIKCGAAKLNISTAIKQAYIDAIIQFSKKEKVVYEPLKADEEILNAIKEVVKEHIMLFNQLKK
;
A
#
# COMPACT_ATOMS: atom_id res chain seq x y z
N MET A 1 37.91 11.26 11.98
CA MET A 1 37.05 12.27 12.63
C MET A 1 35.63 11.93 12.21
N TYR A 2 34.93 11.14 13.04
CA TYR A 2 33.57 10.70 12.76
C TYR A 2 32.65 11.92 12.80
N ILE A 3 32.01 12.24 11.68
CA ILE A 3 30.93 13.21 11.65
C ILE A 3 29.73 12.50 12.27
N GLN A 4 29.41 12.86 13.51
CA GLN A 4 28.12 12.56 14.11
C GLN A 4 27.07 13.36 13.31
N HIS A 5 26.36 12.69 12.41
CA HIS A 5 25.10 13.20 11.92
C HIS A 5 24.07 13.03 13.03
N ASN A 6 23.75 14.14 13.71
CA ASN A 6 22.47 14.29 14.40
C ASN A 6 21.38 14.40 13.34
N SER A 7 20.99 13.28 12.73
CA SER A 7 19.65 13.16 12.17
C SER A 7 18.71 13.13 13.36
N LYS A 8 17.69 13.99 13.35
CA LYS A 8 16.49 13.72 14.15
C LYS A 8 15.90 12.45 13.54
N GLU A 9 16.29 11.28 14.05
CA GLU A 9 15.62 10.03 13.71
C GLU A 9 14.16 10.19 14.15
N PHE A 10 13.27 10.40 13.18
CA PHE A 10 11.87 10.01 13.36
C PHE A 10 11.88 8.47 13.38
N VAL A 11 12.29 7.90 14.52
CA VAL A 11 12.02 6.49 14.81
C VAL A 11 10.52 6.40 14.96
N PHE A 12 9.84 5.96 13.90
CA PHE A 12 8.42 5.63 13.95
C PHE A 12 8.23 4.59 15.06
N MET A 13 7.67 4.99 16.20
CA MET A 13 7.25 4.02 17.20
C MET A 13 6.06 3.25 16.63
N ASN A 14 5.97 1.94 16.92
CA ASN A 14 4.90 1.03 16.47
C ASN A 14 3.47 1.63 16.63
N ASN A 15 3.29 2.53 17.61
CA ASN A 15 2.04 3.23 17.83
C ASN A 15 1.66 4.22 16.73
N GLU A 16 2.60 4.87 16.03
CA GLU A 16 2.26 5.96 15.10
C GLU A 16 1.52 5.46 13.86
N TYR A 17 1.99 4.39 13.20
CA TYR A 17 1.29 3.85 12.04
C TYR A 17 -0.10 3.30 12.40
N GLN A 18 -0.20 2.51 13.48
CA GLN A 18 -1.51 2.04 13.97
C GLN A 18 -2.43 3.22 14.30
N GLN A 19 -1.88 4.26 14.93
CA GLN A 19 -2.63 5.46 15.30
C GLN A 19 -3.08 6.24 14.07
N MET A 20 -2.27 6.32 13.01
CA MET A 20 -2.65 6.93 11.73
C MET A 20 -3.84 6.20 11.11
N LEU A 21 -3.82 4.86 11.05
CA LEU A 21 -4.94 4.06 10.54
C LEU A 21 -6.20 4.19 11.42
N ASN A 22 -6.02 4.19 12.74
CA ASN A 22 -7.13 4.40 13.68
C ASN A 22 -7.72 5.82 13.58
N ASN A 23 -6.86 6.83 13.35
CA ASN A 23 -7.29 8.20 13.07
C ASN A 23 -8.04 8.29 11.75
N ALA A 24 -7.62 7.56 10.70
CA ALA A 24 -8.32 7.46 9.43
C ALA A 24 -9.76 6.97 9.62
N ARG A 25 -9.92 5.83 10.31
CA ARG A 25 -11.24 5.27 10.65
C ARG A 25 -12.12 6.25 11.42
N ARG A 26 -11.59 6.86 12.49
CA ARG A 26 -12.35 7.82 13.33
C ARG A 26 -12.69 9.10 12.57
N GLY A 27 -11.74 9.60 11.78
CA GLY A 27 -11.86 10.81 10.99
C GLY A 27 -12.65 10.64 9.70
N LYS A 28 -13.15 9.43 9.41
CA LYS A 28 -13.88 9.08 8.19
C LYS A 28 -13.10 9.48 6.93
N TYR A 29 -11.86 9.01 6.87
CA TYR A 29 -11.03 9.05 5.67
C TYR A 29 -10.22 7.76 5.53
N ILE A 30 -9.59 7.56 4.39
CA ILE A 30 -8.72 6.41 4.10
C ILE A 30 -7.29 6.90 3.87
N LEU A 31 -6.30 6.17 4.38
CA LEU A 31 -4.90 6.39 4.01
C LEU A 31 -4.62 5.78 2.63
N GLY A 32 -4.14 6.59 1.70
CA GLY A 32 -3.71 6.13 0.40
C GLY A 32 -2.38 5.39 0.49
N ALA A 33 -2.36 4.19 -0.09
CA ALA A 33 -1.19 3.35 -0.27
C ALA A 33 -0.88 3.26 -1.77
N PHE A 34 0.27 3.76 -2.19
CA PHE A 34 0.59 3.90 -3.61
C PHE A 34 1.83 3.08 -3.97
N ASN A 35 1.68 2.18 -4.94
CA ASN A 35 2.82 1.38 -5.40
C ASN A 35 3.79 2.24 -6.20
N VAL A 36 5.06 2.18 -5.83
CA VAL A 36 6.18 2.88 -6.44
C VAL A 36 7.22 1.85 -6.87
N PHE A 37 7.96 2.17 -7.92
CA PHE A 37 8.91 1.23 -8.53
C PHE A 37 10.27 1.83 -8.84
N ASN A 38 10.44 3.13 -8.61
CA ASN A 38 11.69 3.85 -8.74
C ASN A 38 11.63 5.17 -7.96
N HIS A 39 12.74 5.92 -7.97
CA HIS A 39 12.85 7.19 -7.26
C HIS A 39 11.82 8.24 -7.76
N ILE A 40 11.54 8.28 -9.05
CA ILE A 40 10.62 9.26 -9.66
C ILE A 40 9.19 9.06 -9.15
N SER A 41 8.70 7.81 -9.21
CA SER A 41 7.37 7.45 -8.71
C SER A 41 7.24 7.69 -7.20
N ALA A 42 8.25 7.31 -6.41
CA ALA A 42 8.28 7.59 -4.96
C ALA A 42 8.22 9.09 -4.65
N LYS A 43 9.05 9.90 -5.32
CA LYS A 43 9.07 11.36 -5.13
C LYS A 43 7.78 12.03 -5.58
N ALA A 44 7.14 11.53 -6.64
CA ALA A 44 5.86 12.02 -7.12
C ALA A 44 4.74 11.83 -6.07
N VAL A 45 4.64 10.62 -5.50
CA VAL A 45 3.67 10.30 -4.44
C VAL A 45 3.87 11.20 -3.23
N VAL A 46 5.11 11.35 -2.76
CA VAL A 46 5.41 12.18 -1.59
C VAL A 46 5.08 13.65 -1.84
N LYS A 47 5.47 14.21 -3.00
CA LYS A 47 5.14 15.60 -3.34
C LYS A 47 3.63 15.85 -3.41
N ALA A 48 2.87 14.90 -3.98
CA ALA A 48 1.41 14.99 -4.02
C ALA A 48 0.82 15.04 -2.60
N ALA A 49 1.29 14.16 -1.73
CA ALA A 49 0.84 14.09 -0.35
C ALA A 49 1.25 15.34 0.47
N GLU A 50 2.46 15.89 0.25
CA GLU A 50 2.91 17.15 0.86
C GLU A 50 2.04 18.34 0.43
N GLU A 51 1.70 18.46 -0.85
CA GLU A 51 0.82 19.53 -1.36
C GLU A 51 -0.57 19.51 -0.71
N LEU A 52 -1.01 18.34 -0.22
CA LEU A 52 -2.31 18.13 0.40
C LEU A 52 -2.25 18.00 1.92
N ASP A 53 -1.08 18.18 2.54
CA ASP A 53 -0.84 17.95 3.97
C ASP A 53 -1.44 16.61 4.46
N SER A 54 -1.27 15.57 3.63
CA SER A 54 -1.83 14.25 3.88
C SER A 54 -0.70 13.27 4.22
N PRO A 55 -0.81 12.48 5.29
CA PRO A 55 0.04 11.30 5.44
C PRO A 55 -0.16 10.34 4.26
N VAL A 56 0.88 9.58 3.94
CA VAL A 56 0.86 8.64 2.81
C VAL A 56 1.67 7.38 3.12
N ILE A 57 1.26 6.28 2.51
CA ILE A 57 2.01 5.02 2.50
C ILE A 57 2.60 4.86 1.10
N ILE A 58 3.92 4.75 1.01
CA ILE A 58 4.60 4.35 -0.23
C ILE A 58 4.87 2.86 -0.15
N GLU A 59 4.39 2.14 -1.15
CA GLU A 59 4.46 0.68 -1.18
C GLU A 59 5.30 0.22 -2.35
N MET A 60 6.01 -0.89 -2.18
CA MET A 60 6.76 -1.49 -3.28
C MET A 60 6.49 -2.97 -3.29
N SER A 61 6.07 -3.48 -4.44
CA SER A 61 5.77 -4.90 -4.59
C SER A 61 7.03 -5.75 -4.46
N THR A 62 6.83 -6.97 -4.00
CA THR A 62 7.92 -7.94 -3.81
C THR A 62 8.72 -8.19 -5.09
N SER A 63 8.09 -8.13 -6.27
CA SER A 63 8.78 -8.28 -7.57
C SER A 63 9.77 -7.13 -7.84
N VAL A 64 9.36 -5.89 -7.58
CA VAL A 64 10.23 -4.71 -7.71
C VAL A 64 11.36 -4.79 -6.70
N VAL A 65 11.06 -5.15 -5.44
CA VAL A 65 12.08 -5.31 -4.39
C VAL A 65 13.11 -6.38 -4.78
N LYS A 66 12.67 -7.53 -5.28
CA LYS A 66 13.57 -8.59 -5.81
C LYS A 66 14.45 -8.07 -6.93
N LYS A 67 13.89 -7.29 -7.85
CA LYS A 67 14.62 -6.73 -9.01
C LYS A 67 15.66 -5.69 -8.62
N LEU A 68 15.36 -4.83 -7.64
CA LEU A 68 16.30 -3.81 -7.14
C LEU A 68 17.31 -4.39 -6.16
N GLY A 69 16.92 -5.43 -5.42
CA GLY A 69 17.58 -5.91 -4.20
C GLY A 69 17.05 -5.17 -2.97
N ILE A 70 16.79 -5.91 -1.89
CA ILE A 70 16.12 -5.42 -0.67
C ILE A 70 16.79 -4.16 -0.11
N ARG A 71 18.13 -4.17 0.01
CA ARG A 71 18.91 -3.02 0.50
C ARG A 71 18.81 -1.79 -0.39
N ASN A 72 18.80 -1.97 -1.71
CA ASN A 72 18.70 -0.84 -2.65
C ASN A 72 17.28 -0.26 -2.63
N ALA A 73 16.26 -1.12 -2.58
CA ALA A 73 14.87 -0.71 -2.48
C ALA A 73 14.62 0.15 -1.24
N ILE A 74 15.01 -0.34 -0.05
CA ILE A 74 14.80 0.41 1.19
C ILE A 74 15.65 1.69 1.25
N SER A 75 16.89 1.67 0.75
CA SER A 75 17.74 2.88 0.71
C SER A 75 17.14 3.98 -0.16
N LEU A 76 16.57 3.61 -1.32
CA LEU A 76 15.87 4.53 -2.21
C LEU A 76 14.66 5.15 -1.52
N LEU A 77 13.83 4.34 -0.87
CA LEU A 77 12.62 4.83 -0.18
C LEU A 77 12.96 5.67 1.05
N ASN A 78 14.00 5.30 1.81
CA ASN A 78 14.49 6.10 2.93
C ASN A 78 15.00 7.47 2.48
N THR A 79 15.71 7.54 1.35
CA THR A 79 16.17 8.83 0.79
C THR A 79 14.98 9.76 0.53
N VAL A 80 13.89 9.23 -0.07
CA VAL A 80 12.68 10.02 -0.32
C VAL A 80 11.97 10.38 1.00
N LYS A 81 11.95 9.46 1.97
CA LYS A 81 11.34 9.70 3.29
C LYS A 81 12.06 10.77 4.09
N GLU A 82 13.39 10.80 4.06
CA GLU A 82 14.21 11.80 4.77
C GLU A 82 14.03 13.22 4.23
N GLU A 83 13.75 13.36 2.93
CA GLU A 83 13.45 14.65 2.29
C GLU A 83 12.04 15.18 2.60
N ALA A 84 11.14 14.32 3.08
CA ALA A 84 9.73 14.63 3.21
C ALA A 84 9.41 15.47 4.46
N LYS A 85 8.38 16.31 4.33
CA LYS A 85 7.84 17.17 5.39
C LYS A 85 6.61 16.60 6.07
N ILE A 86 6.16 15.42 5.63
CA ILE A 86 4.99 14.70 6.13
C ILE A 86 5.40 13.30 6.63
N PRO A 87 4.58 12.66 7.49
CA PRO A 87 4.78 11.27 7.87
C PRO A 87 4.64 10.33 6.67
N ILE A 88 5.63 9.46 6.47
CA ILE A 88 5.63 8.42 5.42
C ILE A 88 5.86 7.05 6.04
N ILE A 89 4.99 6.11 5.65
CA ILE A 89 5.16 4.68 5.92
C ILE A 89 5.70 4.01 4.66
N ILE A 90 6.73 3.18 4.84
CA ILE A 90 7.29 2.34 3.78
C ILE A 90 6.78 0.92 3.98
N HIS A 91 6.05 0.40 2.99
CA HIS A 91 5.35 -0.89 3.06
C HIS A 91 5.79 -1.86 1.96
N LEU A 92 6.16 -3.09 2.31
CA LEU A 92 6.40 -4.17 1.35
C LEU A 92 5.07 -4.79 0.95
N ASP A 93 4.74 -4.73 -0.33
CA ASP A 93 3.44 -5.16 -0.84
C ASP A 93 3.48 -6.59 -1.41
N HIS A 94 2.42 -7.34 -1.09
CA HIS A 94 2.19 -8.75 -1.45
C HIS A 94 3.43 -9.66 -1.39
N CYS A 95 4.02 -9.88 -0.21
CA CYS A 95 5.14 -10.81 -0.07
C CYS A 95 4.65 -12.24 0.21
N VAL A 96 4.86 -13.14 -0.75
CA VAL A 96 4.55 -14.58 -0.59
C VAL A 96 5.71 -15.40 -0.01
N ASP A 97 6.89 -14.80 0.07
CA ASP A 97 8.15 -15.44 0.46
C ASP A 97 8.52 -15.06 1.91
N LEU A 98 8.65 -16.09 2.75
CA LEU A 98 8.93 -15.90 4.18
C LEU A 98 10.31 -15.28 4.40
N ASP A 99 11.34 -15.72 3.67
CA ASP A 99 12.71 -15.27 3.88
C ASP A 99 12.86 -13.80 3.47
N ILE A 100 12.19 -13.40 2.39
CA ILE A 100 12.16 -11.99 1.96
C ILE A 100 11.41 -11.11 2.95
N ALA A 101 10.28 -11.59 3.49
CA ALA A 101 9.55 -10.84 4.51
C ALA A 101 10.43 -10.59 5.75
N LEU A 102 11.14 -11.62 6.22
CA LEU A 102 12.05 -11.52 7.37
C LEU A 102 13.24 -10.60 7.06
N GLU A 103 13.84 -10.71 5.88
CA GLU A 103 14.96 -9.85 5.48
C GLU A 103 14.52 -8.39 5.32
N CYS A 104 13.34 -8.10 4.77
CA CYS A 104 12.79 -6.74 4.73
C CYS A 104 12.58 -6.18 6.15
N ILE A 105 12.04 -6.98 7.08
CA ILE A 105 11.93 -6.57 8.50
C ILE A 105 13.32 -6.19 9.06
N ASP A 106 14.33 -7.04 8.83
CA ASP A 106 15.69 -6.81 9.34
C ASP A 106 16.39 -5.59 8.72
N ASN A 107 15.95 -5.14 7.53
CA ASN A 107 16.54 -4.00 6.81
C ASN A 107 15.76 -2.69 7.00
N GLY A 108 14.83 -2.61 7.96
CA GLY A 108 14.24 -1.34 8.41
C GLY A 108 13.00 -0.88 7.64
N TRP A 109 12.27 -1.81 7.00
CA TRP A 109 10.94 -1.50 6.47
C TRP A 109 9.99 -1.11 7.61
N SER A 110 9.09 -0.15 7.38
CA SER A 110 8.14 0.29 8.43
C SER A 110 6.97 -0.68 8.57
N SER A 111 6.59 -1.31 7.47
CA SER A 111 5.53 -2.30 7.40
C SER A 111 5.82 -3.30 6.28
N ILE A 112 5.28 -4.50 6.40
CA ILE A 112 5.26 -5.52 5.36
C ILE A 112 3.87 -6.15 5.29
N MET A 113 3.52 -6.68 4.13
CA MET A 113 2.40 -7.58 3.95
C MET A 113 2.92 -8.98 3.65
N PHE A 114 2.40 -9.97 4.36
CA PHE A 114 2.53 -11.37 3.94
C PHE A 114 1.26 -11.81 3.24
N ASP A 115 1.40 -12.18 1.98
CA ASP A 115 0.31 -12.67 1.15
C ASP A 115 0.30 -14.20 1.14
N GLY A 116 -0.43 -14.76 2.10
CA GLY A 116 -0.69 -16.21 2.21
C GLY A 116 -2.05 -16.62 1.64
N SER A 117 -2.73 -15.75 0.89
CA SER A 117 -4.08 -15.97 0.33
C SER A 117 -4.24 -17.29 -0.43
N GLY A 118 -3.23 -17.67 -1.21
CA GLY A 118 -3.20 -18.91 -1.99
C GLY A 118 -2.94 -20.18 -1.17
N LEU A 119 -2.72 -20.08 0.14
CA LEU A 119 -2.51 -21.22 1.04
C LEU A 119 -3.83 -21.62 1.73
N SER A 120 -3.84 -22.79 2.37
CA SER A 120 -4.92 -23.08 3.31
C SER A 120 -4.88 -22.08 4.48
N LEU A 121 -6.04 -21.76 5.05
CA LEU A 121 -6.15 -20.83 6.17
C LEU A 121 -5.18 -21.17 7.31
N GLU A 122 -5.06 -22.44 7.68
CA GLU A 122 -4.14 -22.92 8.72
C GLU A 122 -2.66 -22.65 8.40
N GLU A 123 -2.22 -22.89 7.16
CA GLU A 123 -0.83 -22.64 6.78
C GLU A 123 -0.56 -21.13 6.65
N ASN A 124 -1.54 -20.35 6.17
CA ASN A 124 -1.47 -18.89 6.16
C ASN A 124 -1.31 -18.34 7.60
N ILE A 125 -2.16 -18.79 8.54
CA ILE A 125 -2.06 -18.43 9.97
C ILE A 125 -0.68 -18.77 10.51
N LYS A 126 -0.19 -19.99 10.25
CA LYS A 126 1.10 -20.46 10.76
C LYS A 126 2.27 -19.60 10.26
N ARG A 127 2.34 -19.29 8.97
CA ARG A 127 3.42 -18.47 8.40
C ARG A 127 3.32 -17.02 8.85
N THR A 128 2.11 -16.46 8.82
CA THR A 128 1.87 -15.09 9.28
C THR A 128 2.25 -14.92 10.74
N LYS A 129 1.90 -15.87 11.63
CA LYS A 129 2.34 -15.88 13.04
C LYS A 129 3.86 -15.78 13.20
N GLN A 130 4.62 -16.50 12.38
CA GLN A 130 6.09 -16.47 12.42
C GLN A 130 6.61 -15.07 12.07
N ILE A 131 6.03 -14.45 11.04
CA ILE A 131 6.38 -13.10 10.59
C ILE A 131 6.00 -12.06 11.64
N VAL A 132 4.79 -12.10 12.20
CA VAL A 132 4.35 -11.20 13.29
C VAL A 132 5.28 -11.30 14.49
N ALA A 133 5.65 -12.53 14.90
CA ALA A 133 6.54 -12.75 16.02
C ALA A 133 7.95 -12.15 15.79
N HIS A 134 8.44 -12.17 14.55
CA HIS A 134 9.71 -11.54 14.18
C HIS A 134 9.58 -10.02 14.09
N ALA A 135 8.58 -9.52 13.36
CA ALA A 135 8.29 -8.10 13.14
C ALA A 135 8.14 -7.32 14.46
N LYS A 136 7.53 -7.94 15.48
CA LYS A 136 7.37 -7.35 16.82
C LYS A 136 8.70 -6.95 17.46
N LYS A 137 9.79 -7.66 17.20
CA LYS A 137 11.13 -7.34 17.75
C LYS A 137 11.71 -6.05 17.17
N TYR A 138 11.26 -5.67 15.98
CA TYR A 138 11.74 -4.53 15.21
C TYR A 138 10.70 -3.40 15.10
N ASN A 139 9.54 -3.53 15.76
CA ASN A 139 8.42 -2.61 15.65
C ASN A 139 7.89 -2.43 14.21
N VAL A 140 7.95 -3.49 13.41
CA VAL A 140 7.43 -3.49 12.03
C VAL A 140 5.98 -3.96 12.03
N HIS A 141 5.13 -3.27 11.28
CA HIS A 141 3.72 -3.63 11.08
C HIS A 141 3.56 -4.76 10.09
N VAL A 142 2.69 -5.71 10.39
CA VAL A 142 2.34 -6.82 9.49
C VAL A 142 0.90 -6.71 9.04
N GLU A 143 0.71 -6.61 7.73
CA GLU A 143 -0.56 -6.82 7.05
C GLU A 143 -0.70 -8.29 6.64
N GLY A 144 -1.87 -8.86 6.84
CA GLY A 144 -2.21 -10.20 6.33
C GLY A 144 -3.39 -10.15 5.36
N GLU A 145 -3.53 -11.19 4.53
CA GLU A 145 -4.62 -11.34 3.57
C GLU A 145 -5.39 -12.65 3.80
N VAL A 146 -6.72 -12.59 3.65
CA VAL A 146 -7.64 -13.73 3.69
C VAL A 146 -8.55 -13.68 2.48
N GLY A 147 -8.82 -14.84 1.87
CA GLY A 147 -9.44 -14.93 0.54
C GLY A 147 -8.40 -14.75 -0.56
N ASP A 148 -8.82 -14.64 -1.82
CA ASP A 148 -7.97 -14.47 -3.00
C ASP A 148 -8.56 -13.42 -3.95
N ILE A 149 -7.75 -12.41 -4.28
CA ILE A 149 -8.13 -11.26 -5.11
C ILE A 149 -7.76 -11.53 -6.56
N LYS A 150 -8.78 -11.57 -7.42
CA LYS A 150 -8.60 -11.79 -8.86
C LYS A 150 -7.79 -10.67 -9.49
N GLY A 151 -6.96 -11.02 -10.47
CA GLY A 151 -6.25 -10.07 -11.32
C GLY A 151 -4.74 -10.26 -11.24
N THR A 152 -4.00 -9.27 -11.73
CA THR A 152 -2.54 -9.30 -11.74
C THR A 152 -1.99 -8.04 -11.05
N GLU A 153 -1.25 -8.25 -9.96
CA GLU A 153 -0.41 -7.24 -9.33
C GLU A 153 1.05 -7.67 -9.47
N ASP A 154 1.72 -7.08 -10.47
CA ASP A 154 3.06 -7.48 -10.91
C ASP A 154 3.19 -9.00 -11.19
N ASP A 155 3.97 -9.73 -10.39
CA ASP A 155 4.21 -11.17 -10.58
C ASP A 155 3.13 -12.03 -9.89
N ILE A 156 2.19 -11.41 -9.17
CA ILE A 156 1.12 -12.10 -8.45
C ILE A 156 -0.11 -12.08 -9.32
N HIS A 157 -0.55 -13.28 -9.70
CA HIS A 157 -1.64 -13.49 -10.62
C HIS A 157 -2.61 -14.50 -10.02
N SER A 158 -3.88 -14.13 -9.94
CA SER A 158 -4.97 -15.07 -9.68
C SER A 158 -6.07 -14.95 -10.71
N ASP A 159 -6.42 -16.09 -11.32
CA ASP A 159 -7.59 -16.23 -12.18
C ASP A 159 -8.88 -16.49 -11.38
N VAL A 160 -8.73 -16.84 -10.10
CA VAL A 160 -9.81 -17.20 -9.19
C VAL A 160 -10.10 -16.00 -8.27
N SER A 161 -11.36 -15.79 -7.92
CA SER A 161 -11.71 -14.92 -6.80
C SER A 161 -12.30 -15.82 -5.72
N LEU A 162 -11.64 -15.88 -4.57
CA LEU A 162 -12.18 -16.52 -3.38
C LEU A 162 -12.51 -15.43 -2.37
N LEU A 163 -13.78 -15.10 -2.23
CA LEU A 163 -14.19 -14.10 -1.26
C LEU A 163 -13.85 -14.57 0.15
N ALA A 164 -13.33 -13.64 0.95
CA ALA A 164 -13.21 -13.83 2.38
C ALA A 164 -14.60 -13.90 3.03
N ASN A 165 -14.69 -14.63 4.14
CA ASN A 165 -15.83 -14.58 5.04
C ASN A 165 -15.42 -14.02 6.41
N PHE A 166 -16.41 -13.59 7.20
CA PHE A 166 -16.17 -12.91 8.47
C PHE A 166 -15.50 -13.83 9.50
N GLU A 167 -16.00 -15.05 9.63
CA GLU A 167 -15.57 -16.02 10.64
C GLU A 167 -14.10 -16.41 10.45
N ASP A 168 -13.69 -16.76 9.22
CA ASP A 168 -12.30 -17.09 8.91
C ASP A 168 -11.38 -15.88 9.06
N THR A 169 -11.85 -14.68 8.68
CA THR A 169 -11.05 -13.46 8.81
C THR A 169 -10.84 -13.09 10.27
N MET A 170 -11.88 -13.18 11.11
CA MET A 170 -11.75 -12.96 12.55
C MET A 170 -10.83 -14.00 13.21
N HIS A 171 -11.01 -15.27 12.85
CA HIS A 171 -10.13 -16.34 13.32
C HIS A 171 -8.67 -16.07 12.94
N PHE A 172 -8.42 -15.66 11.69
CA PHE A 172 -7.09 -15.29 11.23
C PHE A 172 -6.49 -14.15 12.06
N ILE A 173 -7.24 -13.05 12.28
CA ILE A 173 -6.77 -11.91 13.07
C ILE A 173 -6.43 -12.33 14.50
N GLU A 174 -7.32 -13.07 15.17
CA GLU A 174 -7.14 -13.52 16.55
C GLU A 174 -5.93 -14.44 16.70
N GLN A 175 -5.73 -15.34 15.74
CA GLN A 175 -4.61 -16.26 15.77
C GLN A 175 -3.30 -15.55 15.48
N THR A 176 -3.25 -14.72 14.44
CA THR A 176 -1.99 -14.16 13.94
C THR A 176 -1.53 -12.92 14.70
N GLY A 177 -2.45 -12.10 15.18
CA GLY A 177 -2.15 -10.79 15.76
C GLY A 177 -1.62 -9.79 14.74
N VAL A 178 -1.98 -9.91 13.46
CA VAL A 178 -1.66 -8.92 12.43
C VAL A 178 -2.16 -7.53 12.79
N ASN A 179 -1.46 -6.52 12.30
CA ASN A 179 -1.75 -5.12 12.56
C ASN A 179 -2.89 -4.58 11.69
N THR A 180 -2.96 -5.07 10.45
CA THR A 180 -3.99 -4.76 9.45
C THR A 180 -4.41 -6.02 8.70
N ILE A 181 -5.62 -5.99 8.13
CA ILE A 181 -6.20 -7.14 7.43
C ILE A 181 -6.76 -6.71 6.07
N ALA A 182 -6.37 -7.44 5.03
CA ALA A 182 -6.91 -7.33 3.68
C ALA A 182 -7.84 -8.53 3.40
N PRO A 183 -9.17 -8.39 3.56
CA PRO A 183 -10.11 -9.42 3.12
C PRO A 183 -10.41 -9.28 1.63
N ALA A 184 -10.40 -10.40 0.89
CA ALA A 184 -10.87 -10.41 -0.49
C ALA A 184 -12.39 -10.14 -0.54
N ILE A 185 -12.76 -8.93 -0.93
CA ILE A 185 -14.14 -8.40 -0.90
C ILE A 185 -14.80 -8.33 -2.28
N GLY A 186 -14.16 -8.85 -3.34
CA GLY A 186 -14.65 -8.76 -4.72
C GLY A 186 -14.11 -7.56 -5.51
N THR A 187 -13.08 -6.91 -5.00
CA THR A 187 -12.20 -6.05 -5.82
C THR A 187 -11.26 -6.90 -6.68
N ALA A 188 -10.51 -6.26 -7.58
CA ALA A 188 -9.59 -6.94 -8.47
C ALA A 188 -8.37 -6.05 -8.77
N HIS A 189 -7.22 -6.69 -9.01
CA HIS A 189 -6.03 -5.99 -9.49
C HIS A 189 -6.12 -5.69 -10.99
N GLY A 190 -5.52 -4.57 -11.42
CA GLY A 190 -5.59 -4.11 -12.80
C GLY A 190 -6.79 -3.20 -13.08
N GLN A 191 -7.36 -3.32 -14.29
CA GLN A 191 -8.55 -2.59 -14.71
C GLN A 191 -9.80 -3.47 -14.63
N TYR A 192 -10.92 -2.85 -14.22
CA TYR A 192 -12.20 -3.52 -14.12
C TYR A 192 -12.90 -3.67 -15.48
N ASN A 193 -13.30 -4.89 -15.81
CA ASN A 193 -14.22 -5.18 -16.91
C ASN A 193 -15.66 -5.25 -16.36
N GLY A 194 -16.30 -4.09 -16.20
CA GLY A 194 -17.64 -3.96 -15.64
C GLY A 194 -17.67 -3.49 -14.18
N ILE A 195 -18.85 -3.54 -13.56
CA ILE A 195 -19.06 -3.06 -12.18
C ILE A 195 -18.70 -4.20 -11.20
N PRO A 196 -17.76 -4.00 -10.27
CA PRO A 196 -17.40 -5.03 -9.31
C PRO A 196 -18.49 -5.25 -8.24
N HIS A 197 -18.67 -6.50 -7.85
CA HIS A 197 -19.57 -6.90 -6.78
C HIS A 197 -18.82 -6.90 -5.45
N ILE A 198 -18.80 -5.74 -4.80
CA ILE A 198 -18.06 -5.53 -3.56
C ILE A 198 -18.89 -5.92 -2.33
N ASN A 199 -18.31 -6.73 -1.45
CA ASN A 199 -18.88 -7.10 -0.15
C ASN A 199 -18.61 -6.03 0.93
N TYR A 200 -19.36 -4.93 0.86
CA TYR A 200 -19.26 -3.83 1.83
C TYR A 200 -19.70 -4.22 3.25
N GLU A 201 -20.58 -5.21 3.38
CA GLU A 201 -21.06 -5.69 4.69
C GLU A 201 -19.91 -6.33 5.48
N LEU A 202 -19.05 -7.10 4.81
CA LEU A 202 -17.87 -7.68 5.45
C LEU A 202 -16.93 -6.59 6.01
N ILE A 203 -16.71 -5.51 5.24
CA ILE A 203 -15.88 -4.37 5.67
C ILE A 203 -16.48 -3.74 6.93
N GLU A 204 -17.80 -3.47 6.91
CA GLU A 204 -18.50 -2.84 8.02
C GLU A 204 -18.50 -3.72 9.27
N ARG A 205 -18.77 -5.02 9.14
CA ARG A 205 -18.72 -5.96 10.27
C ARG A 205 -17.32 -6.04 10.87
N LEU A 206 -16.28 -6.23 10.05
CA LEU A 206 -14.89 -6.26 10.52
C LEU A 206 -14.50 -4.94 11.18
N ALA A 207 -14.90 -3.79 10.61
CA ALA A 207 -14.60 -2.49 11.18
C ALA A 207 -15.36 -2.19 12.48
N ASN A 208 -16.49 -2.85 12.75
CA ASN A 208 -17.25 -2.67 13.98
C ASN A 208 -16.85 -3.67 15.08
N GLU A 209 -16.52 -4.89 14.69
CA GLU A 209 -16.28 -6.02 15.61
C GLU A 209 -14.79 -6.30 15.85
N SER A 210 -13.89 -5.78 15.00
CA SER A 210 -12.44 -5.90 15.16
C SER A 210 -11.74 -4.55 15.35
N SER A 211 -10.73 -4.56 16.20
CA SER A 211 -9.79 -3.43 16.34
C SER A 211 -8.78 -3.35 15.20
N CYS A 212 -8.59 -4.44 14.45
CA CYS A 212 -7.70 -4.51 13.29
C CYS A 212 -8.27 -3.66 12.12
N PRO A 213 -7.56 -2.62 11.63
CA PRO A 213 -7.99 -1.83 10.50
C PRO A 213 -8.08 -2.65 9.21
N VAL A 214 -9.15 -2.42 8.44
CA VAL A 214 -9.41 -3.10 7.17
C VAL A 214 -8.73 -2.36 6.02
N VAL A 215 -8.05 -3.12 5.16
CA VAL A 215 -7.34 -2.64 3.98
C VAL A 215 -8.07 -3.07 2.72
N ILE A 216 -8.15 -2.15 1.76
CA ILE A 216 -8.82 -2.38 0.47
C ILE A 216 -7.77 -2.46 -0.63
N HIS A 217 -7.71 -3.64 -1.25
CA HIS A 217 -6.85 -3.92 -2.39
C HIS A 217 -7.60 -3.72 -3.71
N GLY A 218 -6.86 -3.53 -4.81
CA GLY A 218 -7.46 -3.33 -6.13
C GLY A 218 -8.23 -2.02 -6.30
N GLY A 219 -7.71 -0.90 -5.80
CA GLY A 219 -8.46 0.37 -5.82
C GLY A 219 -8.60 1.03 -7.19
N THR A 220 -7.71 0.75 -8.16
CA THR A 220 -7.69 1.49 -9.43
C THR A 220 -8.95 1.28 -10.26
N GLY A 221 -9.56 2.38 -10.74
CA GLY A 221 -10.72 2.32 -11.64
C GLY A 221 -12.07 2.15 -10.93
N LEU A 222 -12.09 2.14 -9.59
CA LEU A 222 -13.33 2.16 -8.83
C LEU A 222 -14.02 3.54 -8.91
N SER A 223 -15.35 3.53 -8.79
CA SER A 223 -16.13 4.76 -8.84
C SER A 223 -16.00 5.57 -7.55
N LYS A 224 -16.32 6.87 -7.62
CA LYS A 224 -16.36 7.75 -6.45
C LYS A 224 -17.28 7.19 -5.36
N GLU A 225 -18.43 6.65 -5.75
CA GLU A 225 -19.42 6.07 -4.84
C GLU A 225 -18.86 4.84 -4.11
N ALA A 226 -18.00 4.04 -4.76
CA ALA A 226 -17.33 2.92 -4.12
C ALA A 226 -16.38 3.42 -3.01
N TYR A 227 -15.55 4.43 -3.30
CA TYR A 227 -14.67 5.05 -2.30
C TYR A 227 -15.45 5.63 -1.12
N GLU A 228 -16.51 6.39 -1.37
CA GLU A 228 -17.37 6.92 -0.32
C GLU A 228 -17.97 5.81 0.55
N ARG A 229 -18.35 4.68 -0.05
CA ARG A 229 -18.92 3.54 0.67
C ARG A 229 -17.85 2.83 1.50
N PHE A 230 -16.62 2.66 1.00
CA PHE A 230 -15.51 2.14 1.81
C PHE A 230 -15.25 3.00 3.06
N ILE A 231 -15.24 4.32 2.91
CA ILE A 231 -15.06 5.25 4.02
C ILE A 231 -16.20 5.10 5.04
N LYS A 232 -17.45 5.01 4.57
CA LYS A 232 -18.63 4.82 5.45
C LYS A 232 -18.54 3.52 6.24
N CYS A 233 -18.19 2.42 5.57
CA CYS A 233 -18.01 1.09 6.15
C CYS A 233 -16.77 0.98 7.07
N GLY A 234 -15.86 1.95 7.06
CA GLY A 234 -14.74 2.01 8.01
C GLY A 234 -13.44 1.37 7.53
N ALA A 235 -13.22 1.29 6.21
CA ALA A 235 -11.90 1.00 5.65
C ALA A 235 -10.87 2.04 6.11
N ALA A 236 -9.61 1.62 6.26
CA ALA A 236 -8.54 2.47 6.81
C ALA A 236 -7.40 2.74 5.83
N LYS A 237 -7.12 1.81 4.92
CA LYS A 237 -6.06 1.86 3.92
C LYS A 237 -6.61 1.39 2.57
N LEU A 238 -6.16 1.99 1.48
CA LEU A 238 -6.55 1.56 0.13
C LEU A 238 -5.38 1.65 -0.85
N ASN A 239 -5.14 0.56 -1.57
CA ASN A 239 -3.99 0.37 -2.45
C ASN A 239 -4.29 0.84 -3.89
N ILE A 240 -3.40 1.67 -4.45
CA ILE A 240 -3.45 2.18 -5.82
C ILE A 240 -2.12 1.87 -6.52
N SER A 241 -2.16 0.96 -7.48
CA SER A 241 -0.98 0.54 -8.26
C SER A 241 -1.14 0.86 -9.75
N THR A 242 -2.12 0.25 -10.41
CA THR A 242 -2.34 0.35 -11.86
C THR A 242 -2.40 1.80 -12.35
N ALA A 243 -3.07 2.70 -11.62
CA ALA A 243 -3.17 4.11 -12.01
C ALA A 243 -1.79 4.81 -12.05
N ILE A 244 -0.87 4.45 -11.14
CA ILE A 244 0.49 5.00 -11.08
C ILE A 244 1.31 4.51 -12.28
N LYS A 245 1.23 3.21 -12.58
CA LYS A 245 1.91 2.59 -13.74
C LYS A 245 1.40 3.20 -15.06
N GLN A 246 0.10 3.44 -15.18
CA GLN A 246 -0.51 4.10 -16.34
C GLN A 246 -0.03 5.53 -16.51
N ALA A 247 -0.12 6.36 -15.45
CA ALA A 247 0.38 7.73 -15.48
C ALA A 247 1.86 7.82 -15.90
N TYR A 248 2.68 6.89 -15.40
CA TYR A 248 4.10 6.81 -15.76
C TYR A 248 4.31 6.50 -17.25
N ILE A 249 3.66 5.46 -17.76
CA ILE A 249 3.84 5.02 -19.16
C ILE A 249 3.22 6.01 -20.13
N ASP A 250 2.02 6.53 -19.83
CA ASP A 250 1.35 7.52 -20.67
C ASP A 250 2.17 8.81 -20.76
N ALA A 251 2.77 9.28 -19.67
CA ALA A 251 3.67 10.44 -19.69
C ALA A 251 4.88 10.21 -20.62
N ILE A 252 5.49 9.02 -20.60
CA ILE A 252 6.57 8.67 -21.53
C ILE A 252 6.09 8.70 -22.98
N ILE A 253 4.93 8.08 -23.25
CA ILE A 253 4.34 8.04 -24.59
C ILE A 253 4.08 9.47 -25.09
N GLN A 254 3.47 10.32 -24.27
CA GLN A 254 3.20 11.71 -24.63
C GLN A 254 4.48 12.52 -24.85
N PHE A 255 5.49 12.34 -23.98
CA PHE A 255 6.79 13.00 -24.16
C PHE A 255 7.43 12.62 -25.50
N SER A 256 7.32 11.36 -25.91
CA SER A 256 7.88 10.86 -27.18
C SER A 256 7.18 11.40 -28.43
N LYS A 257 5.91 11.84 -28.32
CA LYS A 257 5.07 12.29 -29.44
C LYS A 257 5.16 13.79 -29.73
N LYS A 258 5.99 14.53 -29.00
CA LYS A 258 6.16 15.97 -29.21
C LYS A 258 6.70 16.26 -30.61
N GLU A 259 6.22 17.36 -31.21
CA GLU A 259 6.57 17.77 -32.58
C GLU A 259 8.08 17.81 -32.82
N LYS A 260 8.84 18.20 -31.80
CA LYS A 260 10.30 18.12 -31.79
C LYS A 260 10.73 17.05 -30.78
N VAL A 261 11.48 16.06 -31.25
CA VAL A 261 12.09 15.05 -30.38
C VAL A 261 13.05 15.72 -29.40
N VAL A 262 12.85 15.48 -28.11
CA VAL A 262 13.67 16.00 -27.01
C VAL A 262 14.38 14.82 -26.34
N TYR A 263 15.69 14.71 -26.53
CA TYR A 263 16.52 13.67 -25.89
C TYR A 263 17.07 14.15 -24.53
N GLU A 264 16.20 14.70 -23.68
CA GLU A 264 16.57 15.23 -22.36
C GLU A 264 15.89 14.43 -21.25
N PRO A 265 16.57 13.45 -20.63
CA PRO A 265 15.95 12.54 -19.65
C PRO A 265 15.30 13.27 -18.48
N LEU A 266 15.94 14.31 -17.94
CA LEU A 266 15.40 15.05 -16.79
C LEU A 266 14.09 15.78 -17.10
N LYS A 267 13.86 16.18 -18.36
CA LYS A 267 12.58 16.76 -18.78
C LYS A 267 11.49 15.70 -18.88
N ALA A 268 11.83 14.50 -19.35
CA ALA A 268 10.90 13.38 -19.34
C ALA A 268 10.54 12.99 -17.90
N ASP A 269 11.54 12.91 -17.01
CA ASP A 269 11.34 12.61 -15.60
C ASP A 269 10.43 13.63 -14.90
N GLU A 270 10.56 14.92 -15.23
CA GLU A 270 9.68 15.97 -14.69
C GLU A 270 8.22 15.79 -15.13
N GLU A 271 7.98 15.44 -16.39
CA GLU A 271 6.63 15.18 -16.91
C GLU A 271 5.99 13.92 -16.32
N ILE A 272 6.78 12.85 -16.18
CA ILE A 272 6.38 11.62 -15.50
C ILE A 272 6.01 11.91 -14.04
N LEU A 273 6.86 12.64 -13.33
CA LEU A 273 6.63 13.01 -11.94
C LEU A 273 5.32 13.80 -11.80
N ASN A 274 5.10 14.81 -12.66
CA ASN A 274 3.91 15.62 -12.61
C ASN A 274 2.63 14.81 -12.93
N ALA A 275 2.68 13.92 -13.91
CA ALA A 275 1.55 13.06 -14.25
C ALA A 275 1.15 12.15 -13.07
N ILE A 276 2.12 11.49 -12.43
CA ILE A 276 1.86 10.64 -11.26
C ILE A 276 1.34 11.48 -10.10
N LYS A 277 1.93 12.65 -9.86
CA LYS A 277 1.55 13.54 -8.77
C LYS A 277 0.07 13.91 -8.85
N GLU A 278 -0.43 14.27 -10.03
CA GLU A 278 -1.86 14.61 -10.20
C GLU A 278 -2.77 13.40 -9.96
N VAL A 279 -2.42 12.22 -10.47
CA VAL A 279 -3.18 10.99 -10.17
C VAL A 279 -3.21 10.68 -8.67
N VAL A 280 -2.09 10.84 -7.96
CA VAL A 280 -2.03 10.62 -6.51
C VAL A 280 -2.90 11.65 -5.77
N LYS A 281 -2.86 12.93 -6.17
CA LYS A 281 -3.68 13.99 -5.57
C LYS A 281 -5.17 13.69 -5.75
N GLU A 282 -5.59 13.27 -6.93
CA GLU A 282 -6.97 12.86 -7.20
C GLU A 282 -7.42 11.77 -6.22
N HIS A 283 -6.63 10.71 -6.04
CA HIS A 283 -6.96 9.63 -5.11
C HIS A 283 -6.96 10.08 -3.65
N ILE A 284 -5.98 10.87 -3.20
CA ILE A 284 -5.97 11.41 -1.83
C ILE A 284 -7.23 12.28 -1.58
N MET A 285 -7.63 13.10 -2.55
CA MET A 285 -8.86 13.90 -2.44
C MET A 285 -10.10 13.01 -2.38
N LEU A 286 -10.16 11.92 -3.16
CA LEU A 286 -11.23 10.92 -3.09
C LEU A 286 -11.31 10.24 -1.71
N PHE A 287 -10.16 9.91 -1.12
CA PHE A 287 -10.07 9.23 0.17
C PHE A 287 -10.39 10.13 1.37
N ASN A 288 -10.33 11.45 1.19
CA ASN A 288 -10.58 12.45 2.23
C ASN A 288 -11.95 13.13 2.14
N GLN A 289 -12.86 12.68 1.25
CA GLN A 289 -14.13 13.40 0.98
C GLN A 289 -15.07 13.54 2.17
N LEU A 290 -15.01 12.62 3.14
CA LEU A 290 -15.85 12.66 4.34
C LEU A 290 -15.08 13.11 5.59
N LYS A 291 -13.83 13.54 5.42
CA LYS A 291 -13.00 14.08 6.50
C LYS A 291 -13.64 15.39 6.99
N LYS A 292 -14.06 15.41 8.25
CA LYS A 292 -14.66 16.58 8.90
C LYS A 292 -13.60 17.53 9.45
#